data_AF-A0A1S2M2R3-F1
#
_entry.id   AF-A0A1S2M2R3-F1
#
_cell.length_a   1.000
_cell.length_b   1.000
_cell.length_c   1.000
_cell.angle_alpha   90.00
_cell.angle_beta   90.00
_cell.angle_gamma   90.00
#
_symmetry.space_group_name_H-M   'P 1'
#
loop_
_entity.id
_entity.type
_entity.pdbx_description
1 polymer ?
#
loop_
_entity_poly.entity_id
_entity_poly.type
_entity_poly.pdbx_seq_one_letter_code
_entity_poly.pdbx_strand_id
1 'polypeptide(L)'
;MEKNNQKRVRKYSRSKTTPRQLKTESNSLTLCSMFNKFMVFKETEGLTEITLNDYHKLIDYLLEYTGGDLPLEELNLELFRGFISIYFMTKVYLLLLLIYELER
;
A
#
# COMPACT_ATOMS: atom_id res chain seq x y z
N MET A 1 -60.11 -9.85 -35.88
CA MET A 1 -58.95 -10.77 -35.84
C MET A 1 -57.71 -9.94 -35.59
N GLU A 2 -57.30 -9.83 -34.33
CA GLU A 2 -56.25 -8.92 -33.87
C GLU A 2 -54.93 -9.70 -33.74
N LYS A 3 -53.92 -9.34 -34.55
CA LYS A 3 -52.61 -10.01 -34.53
C LYS A 3 -51.71 -9.33 -33.49
N ASN A 4 -51.52 -10.03 -32.38
CA ASN A 4 -50.61 -9.70 -31.29
C ASN A 4 -49.16 -9.60 -31.80
N ASN A 5 -48.58 -8.41 -31.84
CA ASN A 5 -47.22 -8.18 -32.34
C ASN A 5 -46.24 -8.07 -31.16
N GLN A 6 -45.76 -9.21 -30.67
CA GLN A 6 -44.74 -9.29 -29.62
C GLN A 6 -43.40 -8.77 -30.15
N LYS A 7 -43.04 -7.52 -29.83
CA LYS A 7 -41.73 -6.95 -30.13
C LYS A 7 -40.65 -7.68 -29.32
N ARG A 8 -39.82 -8.48 -30.00
CA ARG A 8 -38.61 -9.11 -29.41
C ARG A 8 -37.63 -8.02 -28.95
N VAL A 9 -37.42 -7.94 -27.65
CA VAL A 9 -36.38 -7.09 -27.04
C VAL A 9 -35.01 -7.61 -27.49
N ARG A 10 -34.24 -6.78 -28.20
CA ARG A 10 -32.85 -7.09 -28.55
C ARG A 10 -32.00 -7.05 -27.27
N LYS A 11 -31.41 -8.18 -26.88
CA LYS A 11 -30.28 -8.22 -25.93
C LYS A 11 -29.14 -7.39 -26.53
N TYR A 12 -28.43 -6.63 -25.71
CA TYR A 12 -27.44 -5.62 -26.09
C TYR A 12 -28.01 -4.24 -26.47
N SER A 13 -28.74 -3.63 -25.54
CA SER A 13 -28.69 -2.18 -25.43
C SER A 13 -27.32 -1.80 -24.88
N ARG A 14 -26.47 -1.18 -25.71
CA ARG A 14 -25.24 -0.53 -25.25
C ARG A 14 -25.68 0.68 -24.43
N SER A 15 -25.97 0.47 -23.16
CA SER A 15 -26.17 1.53 -22.19
C SER A 15 -24.96 2.47 -22.31
N LYS A 16 -25.23 3.71 -22.73
CA LYS A 16 -24.27 4.81 -22.66
C LYS A 16 -23.99 5.06 -21.19
N THR A 17 -23.11 4.28 -20.60
CA THR A 17 -22.55 4.56 -19.30
C THR A 17 -21.74 5.82 -19.49
N THR A 18 -22.27 6.93 -18.99
CA THR A 18 -21.52 8.18 -18.78
C THR A 18 -20.12 7.81 -18.28
N PRO A 19 -19.04 8.36 -18.86
CA PRO A 19 -17.71 8.11 -18.32
C PRO A 19 -17.76 8.55 -16.86
N ARG A 20 -17.68 7.58 -15.96
CA ARG A 20 -17.47 7.81 -14.53
C ARG A 20 -16.24 8.70 -14.50
N GLN A 21 -16.42 9.96 -14.12
CA GLN A 21 -15.29 10.86 -13.91
C GLN A 21 -14.37 10.11 -12.95
N LEU A 22 -13.24 9.62 -13.47
CA LEU A 22 -12.13 9.22 -12.64
C LEU A 22 -11.87 10.48 -11.81
N LYS A 23 -12.15 10.38 -10.51
CA LYS A 23 -11.66 11.38 -9.57
C LYS A 23 -10.19 11.54 -9.92
N THR A 24 -9.82 12.74 -10.36
CA THR A 24 -8.43 13.15 -10.34
C THR A 24 -8.06 13.14 -8.88
N GLU A 25 -7.61 11.98 -8.40
CA GLU A 25 -6.90 11.86 -7.14
C GLU A 25 -5.83 12.93 -7.22
N SER A 26 -5.91 13.90 -6.31
CA SER A 26 -4.88 14.89 -6.13
C SER A 26 -3.53 14.17 -6.18
N ASN A 27 -2.74 14.47 -7.22
CA ASN A 27 -1.45 13.87 -7.54
C ASN A 27 -0.37 14.15 -6.47
N SER A 28 -0.73 14.37 -5.21
CA SER A 28 0.21 14.38 -4.10
C SER A 28 0.68 12.95 -3.89
N LEU A 29 1.88 12.66 -4.39
CA LEU A 29 2.52 11.37 -4.22
C LEU A 29 2.85 11.22 -2.73
N THR A 30 2.15 10.34 -2.01
CA THR A 30 2.43 10.06 -0.59
C THR A 30 3.26 8.79 -0.44
N LEU A 31 3.87 8.62 0.74
CA LEU A 31 4.65 7.44 1.10
C LEU A 31 3.84 6.14 0.89
N CYS A 32 2.59 6.09 1.37
CA CYS A 32 1.71 4.94 1.16
C CYS A 32 1.40 4.71 -0.33
N SER A 33 1.15 5.77 -1.10
CA SER A 33 0.89 5.66 -2.54
C SER A 33 2.11 5.12 -3.29
N MET A 34 3.32 5.56 -2.93
CA MET A 34 4.57 5.05 -3.48
C MET A 34 4.80 3.60 -3.10
N PHE A 35 4.57 3.25 -1.84
CA PHE A 35 4.72 1.89 -1.34
C PHE A 35 3.77 0.92 -2.05
N ASN A 36 2.51 1.30 -2.27
CA ASN A 36 1.56 0.47 -3.01
C ASN A 36 2.02 0.20 -4.44
N LYS A 37 2.54 1.22 -5.14
CA LYS A 37 3.12 1.05 -6.48
C LYS A 37 4.35 0.14 -6.46
N PHE A 38 5.20 0.28 -5.44
CA PHE A 38 6.36 -0.58 -5.23
C PHE A 38 5.95 -2.05 -4.99
N MET A 39 4.94 -2.30 -4.15
CA MET A 39 4.47 -3.65 -3.85
C MET A 39 3.88 -4.35 -5.07
N VAL A 40 3.12 -3.64 -5.91
CA VAL A 40 2.61 -4.19 -7.18
C VAL A 40 3.74 -4.71 -8.05
N PHE A 41 4.88 -4.01 -8.09
CA PHE A 41 6.05 -4.49 -8.82
C PHE A 41 6.70 -5.69 -8.12
N LYS A 42 6.88 -5.62 -6.79
CA LYS A 42 7.52 -6.69 -6.01
C LYS A 42 6.76 -8.01 -5.97
N GLU A 43 5.45 -7.97 -5.99
CA GLU A 43 4.61 -9.17 -6.07
C GLU A 43 4.83 -9.91 -7.41
N THR A 44 5.17 -9.20 -8.48
CA THR A 44 5.45 -9.81 -9.79
C THR A 44 6.85 -10.42 -9.91
N GLU A 45 7.77 -10.15 -8.96
CA GLU A 45 9.15 -10.68 -8.99
C GLU A 45 9.25 -12.13 -8.48
N GLY A 46 8.14 -12.74 -8.06
CA GLY A 46 8.13 -14.12 -7.54
C GLY A 46 8.78 -14.24 -6.15
N LEU A 47 8.72 -13.18 -5.35
CA LEU A 47 9.22 -13.19 -3.97
C LEU A 47 8.40 -14.12 -3.07
N THR A 48 9.04 -14.64 -2.03
CA THR A 48 8.33 -15.43 -1.02
C THR A 48 7.32 -14.57 -0.24
N GLU A 49 6.23 -15.17 0.22
CA GLU A 49 5.23 -14.49 1.05
C GLU A 49 5.84 -13.87 2.31
N ILE A 50 6.87 -14.51 2.89
CA ILE A 50 7.60 -14.00 4.04
C ILE A 50 8.25 -12.66 3.71
N THR A 51 8.91 -12.57 2.55
CA THR A 51 9.58 -11.34 2.09
C THR A 51 8.57 -10.22 1.83
N LEU A 52 7.43 -10.53 1.20
CA LEU A 52 6.36 -9.55 0.97
C LEU A 52 5.80 -9.03 2.30
N ASN A 53 5.57 -9.93 3.26
CA ASN A 53 5.10 -9.57 4.59
C ASN A 53 6.10 -8.69 5.35
N ASP A 54 7.40 -8.93 5.17
CA ASP A 54 8.43 -8.09 5.78
C ASP A 54 8.48 -6.68 5.19
N TYR A 55 8.18 -6.50 3.90
CA TYR A 55 7.98 -5.16 3.32
C TYR A 55 6.78 -4.44 3.94
N HIS A 56 5.66 -5.14 4.16
CA HIS A 56 4.50 -4.56 4.84
C HIS A 56 4.81 -4.12 6.29
N LYS A 57 5.52 -4.95 7.05
CA LYS A 57 5.95 -4.54 8.41
C LYS A 57 6.88 -3.33 8.38
N LEU A 58 7.76 -3.25 7.39
CA LEU A 58 8.70 -2.14 7.28
C LEU A 58 7.98 -0.81 7.03
N ILE A 59 6.94 -0.81 6.18
CA ILE A 59 6.15 0.41 5.96
C ILE A 59 5.37 0.80 7.21
N ASP A 60 4.83 -0.16 7.96
CA ASP A 60 4.12 0.11 9.21
C ASP A 60 5.05 0.76 10.25
N TYR A 61 6.27 0.25 10.40
CA TYR A 61 7.27 0.88 11.29
C TYR A 61 7.69 2.27 10.83
N LEU A 62 7.78 2.50 9.52
CA LEU A 62 8.12 3.81 8.98
C LEU A 62 6.98 4.81 9.21
N LEU A 63 5.72 4.38 9.07
CA LEU A 63 4.54 5.18 9.38
C LEU A 63 4.46 5.50 10.88
N GLU A 64 4.78 4.55 11.74
CA GLU A 64 4.87 4.77 13.19
C GLU A 64 5.97 5.77 13.54
N TYR A 65 7.16 5.64 12.93
CA TYR A 65 8.28 6.55 13.14
C TYR A 65 7.98 7.98 12.69
N THR A 66 7.27 8.13 11.58
CA THR A 66 6.93 9.43 11.00
C THR A 66 5.65 10.04 11.58
N GLY A 67 4.87 9.25 12.31
CA GLY A 67 3.58 9.65 12.88
C GLY A 67 2.43 9.67 11.88
N GLY A 68 2.60 9.12 10.68
CA GLY A 68 1.56 9.06 9.65
C GLY A 68 2.09 8.98 8.22
N ASP A 69 1.17 9.07 7.25
CA ASP A 69 1.52 9.11 5.83
C ASP A 69 2.11 10.48 5.48
N LEU A 70 3.30 10.48 4.87
CA LEU A 70 4.01 11.69 4.50
C LEU A 70 3.89 11.98 2.99
N PRO A 71 3.81 13.25 2.59
CA PRO A 71 3.93 13.63 1.20
C PRO A 71 5.39 13.49 0.72
N LEU A 72 5.59 13.27 -0.59
CA LEU A 72 6.91 13.07 -1.21
C LEU A 72 7.91 14.18 -0.86
N GLU A 73 7.45 15.42 -0.76
CA GLU A 73 8.27 16.59 -0.48
C GLU A 73 8.95 16.52 0.89
N GLU A 74 8.36 15.77 1.83
CA GLU A 74 8.89 15.58 3.19
C GLU A 74 9.77 14.33 3.30
N LEU A 75 9.76 13.44 2.29
CA LEU A 75 10.62 12.26 2.23
C LEU A 75 12.04 12.65 1.82
N ASN A 76 12.88 12.91 2.82
CA ASN A 76 14.30 13.22 2.63
C ASN A 76 15.22 12.12 3.18
N LEU A 77 16.49 12.18 2.77
CA LEU A 77 17.49 11.17 3.14
C LEU A 77 17.77 11.13 4.65
N GLU A 78 17.68 12.27 5.35
CA GLU A 78 17.90 12.33 6.80
C GLU A 78 16.81 11.60 7.59
N LEU A 79 15.56 11.67 7.13
CA LEU A 79 14.45 10.89 7.69
C LEU A 79 14.73 9.39 7.61
N PHE A 80 15.18 8.90 6.45
CA PHE A 80 15.52 7.48 6.29
C PHE A 80 16.74 7.08 7.13
N ARG A 81 17.75 7.95 7.27
CA ARG A 81 18.90 7.69 8.15
C ARG A 81 18.46 7.60 9.62
N GLY A 82 17.60 8.50 10.06
CA GLY A 82 17.01 8.48 11.40
C GLY A 82 16.21 7.20 11.64
N PHE A 83 15.32 6.85 10.71
CA PHE A 83 14.53 5.62 10.76
C PHE A 83 15.43 4.37 10.88
N ILE A 84 16.42 4.23 9.99
CA ILE A 84 17.35 3.09 10.01
C ILE A 84 18.09 3.03 11.35
N SER A 85 18.58 4.17 11.84
CA SER A 85 19.29 4.21 13.12
C SER A 85 18.42 3.72 14.27
N ILE A 86 17.16 4.16 14.35
CA ILE A 86 16.24 3.72 15.42
C ILE A 86 15.87 2.25 15.23
N TYR A 87 15.53 1.83 14.02
CA TYR A 87 15.13 0.45 13.76
C TYR A 87 16.22 -0.57 14.14
N PHE A 88 17.47 -0.28 13.77
CA PHE A 88 18.61 -1.12 14.18
C PHE A 88 18.84 -1.06 15.70
N MET A 89 18.76 0.12 16.30
CA MET A 89 18.92 0.31 17.74
C MET A 89 17.86 -0.50 18.50
N THR A 90 16.57 -0.30 18.23
CA THR A 90 15.47 -1.01 18.90
C THR A 90 15.60 -2.53 18.81
N LYS A 91 16.00 -3.08 17.65
CA LYS A 91 16.20 -4.54 17.54
C LYS A 91 17.35 -5.06 18.40
N VAL A 92 18.44 -4.29 18.53
CA VAL A 92 19.56 -4.64 19.41
C VAL A 92 19.13 -4.57 20.89
N TYR A 93 18.42 -3.53 21.29
CA TYR A 93 17.94 -3.38 22.67
C TYR A 93 16.93 -4.46 23.07
N LEU A 94 15.99 -4.81 22.19
CA LEU A 94 15.05 -5.90 22.44
C LEU A 94 15.77 -7.24 22.62
N LEU A 95 16.82 -7.50 21.83
CA LEU A 95 17.59 -8.74 21.92
C LEU A 95 18.41 -8.78 23.22
N LEU A 96 18.98 -7.65 23.65
CA LEU A 96 19.64 -7.53 24.95
C LEU A 96 18.67 -7.69 26.13
N LEU A 97 17.47 -7.12 26.05
CA LEU A 97 16.41 -7.31 27.05
C LEU A 97 15.94 -8.76 27.13
N LEU A 98 15.81 -9.43 25.98
CA LEU A 98 15.46 -10.85 25.92
C LEU A 98 16.54 -11.73 26.56
N ILE A 99 17.81 -11.44 26.29
CA ILE A 99 18.94 -12.15 26.92
C ILE A 99 18.92 -11.91 28.44
N TYR A 100 18.75 -10.65 28.88
CA TYR A 100 18.68 -10.31 30.30
C TYR A 100 17.54 -11.02 31.04
N GLU A 101 16.36 -11.12 30.42
CA GLU A 101 15.19 -11.79 31.03
C GLU A 101 15.34 -13.32 31.04
N LEU A 102 16.08 -13.90 30.10
CA LEU A 102 16.37 -15.35 30.07
C LEU A 102 17.48 -15.77 31.03
N GLU A 103 18.36 -14.86 31.43
CA GLU A 103 19.43 -15.10 32.41
C GLU A 103 19.00 -14.88 33.87
N ARG A 104 17.75 -14.47 34.10
CA ARG A 104 17.16 -14.21 35.42
C ARG A 104 16.39 -15.41 35.96
#